data_AF-A0A2V4D687-F1
#
_entry.id   AF-A0A2V4D687-F1
#
_cell.length_a   1.000
_cell.length_b   1.000
_cell.length_c   1.000
_cell.angle_alpha   90.00
_cell.angle_beta   90.00
_cell.angle_gamma   90.00
#
_symmetry.space_group_name_H-M   'P 1'
#
loop_
_entity.id
_entity.type
_entity.pdbx_description
1 polymer ?
#
loop_
_entity_poly.entity_id
_entity_poly.type
_entity_poly.pdbx_seq_one_letter_code
_entity_poly.pdbx_strand_id
1 'polypeptide(L)'
;MQYLRQNLLIAGLFCIVIGGAVAAVASVLLPFGITVGLLGIGLFLWGFSAKLDESEWTQGEIDAWRPKATILDEAGRVMYRVDTTLYEPKMTTVLCGSCSHISEVEGGRPNSFECEKCGILLWEKLEEE
;
A
#
# COMPACT_ATOMS: atom_id res chain seq x y z
N MET A 1 -16.60 -0.48 10.12
CA MET A 1 -17.26 -1.31 9.09
C MET A 1 -16.28 -1.45 7.94
N GLN A 2 -15.39 -2.43 8.00
CA GLN A 2 -14.14 -2.49 7.22
C GLN A 2 -14.31 -2.50 5.68
N TYR A 3 -15.52 -2.80 5.19
CA TYR A 3 -15.82 -2.85 3.75
C TYR A 3 -16.98 -1.93 3.34
N LEU A 4 -17.31 -0.92 4.15
CA LEU A 4 -18.48 -0.06 3.91
C LEU A 4 -18.41 0.64 2.54
N ARG A 5 -17.29 1.29 2.22
CA ARG A 5 -17.10 1.98 0.94
C ARG A 5 -17.20 1.03 -0.25
N GLN A 6 -16.50 -0.10 -0.20
CA GLN A 6 -16.54 -1.08 -1.29
C GLN A 6 -17.95 -1.62 -1.51
N ASN A 7 -18.67 -1.95 -0.43
CA ASN A 7 -20.04 -2.45 -0.51
C ASN A 7 -20.99 -1.40 -1.10
N LEU A 8 -20.88 -0.12 -0.71
CA LEU A 8 -21.69 0.96 -1.26
C LEU A 8 -21.43 1.20 -2.75
N LEU A 9 -20.16 1.19 -3.18
CA LEU A 9 -19.79 1.37 -4.59
C LEU A 9 -20.28 0.21 -5.46
N ILE A 10 -20.09 -1.02 -5.00
CA ILE A 10 -20.53 -2.23 -5.73
C ILE A 10 -22.06 -2.26 -5.80
N ALA A 11 -22.76 -2.05 -4.67
CA ALA A 11 -24.21 -2.02 -4.64
C ALA A 11 -24.78 -0.90 -5.54
N GLY A 12 -24.20 0.31 -5.48
CA GLY A 12 -24.59 1.42 -6.33
C GLY A 12 -24.43 1.12 -7.83
N LEU A 13 -23.29 0.53 -8.23
CA LEU A 13 -23.06 0.10 -9.61
C LEU A 13 -24.08 -0.94 -10.08
N PHE A 14 -24.35 -1.96 -9.25
CA PHE A 14 -25.37 -2.96 -9.55
C PHE A 14 -26.76 -2.34 -9.74
N CYS A 15 -27.17 -1.44 -8.85
CA CYS A 15 -28.45 -0.75 -8.97
C CYS A 15 -28.53 0.11 -10.23
N ILE A 16 -27.46 0.79 -10.63
CA ILE A 16 -27.41 1.59 -11.87
C ILE A 16 -27.59 0.68 -13.10
N VAL A 17 -26.82 -0.42 -13.18
CA VAL A 17 -26.86 -1.34 -14.32
C VAL A 17 -28.22 -2.04 -14.42
N ILE A 18 -28.75 -2.56 -13.30
CA ILE A 18 -30.05 -3.23 -13.26
C ILE A 18 -31.17 -2.23 -13.55
N GLY A 19 -31.14 -1.04 -12.95
CA GLY A 19 -32.13 0.01 -13.19
C GLY A 19 -32.18 0.43 -14.66
N GLY A 20 -31.01 0.63 -15.28
CA GLY A 20 -30.88 0.93 -16.71
C GLY A 20 -31.38 -0.20 -17.60
N ALA A 21 -31.02 -1.45 -17.29
CA ALA A 21 -31.50 -2.62 -18.02
C ALA A 21 -33.02 -2.76 -17.95
N VAL A 22 -33.61 -2.63 -16.75
CA VAL A 22 -35.07 -2.74 -16.55
C VAL A 22 -35.82 -1.59 -17.24
N ALA A 23 -35.27 -0.37 -17.21
CA ALA A 23 -35.82 0.77 -17.94
C ALA A 23 -35.86 0.56 -19.46
N ALA A 24 -34.90 -0.21 -20.01
CA ALA A 24 -34.80 -0.48 -21.44
C ALA A 24 -35.71 -1.62 -21.95
N VAL A 25 -36.25 -2.47 -21.07
CA VAL A 25 -37.04 -3.65 -21.46
C VAL A 25 -38.44 -3.29 -21.95
N ALA A 26 -39.16 -2.43 -21.22
CA ALA A 26 -40.52 -2.05 -21.55
C ALA A 26 -40.88 -0.70 -20.94
N SER A 27 -41.70 0.09 -21.66
CA SER A 27 -42.15 1.42 -21.20
C SER A 27 -42.91 1.39 -19.87
N VAL A 28 -43.62 0.29 -19.58
CA VAL A 28 -44.32 0.08 -18.29
C VAL A 28 -43.35 -0.04 -17.11
N LEU A 29 -42.12 -0.54 -17.35
CA LEU A 29 -41.09 -0.74 -16.33
C LEU A 29 -40.18 0.48 -16.16
N LEU A 30 -40.32 1.49 -17.02
CA LEU A 30 -39.49 2.70 -17.02
C LEU A 30 -39.46 3.42 -15.65
N PRO A 31 -40.59 3.66 -14.96
CA PRO A 31 -40.56 4.33 -13.66
C PRO A 31 -39.78 3.54 -12.61
N PHE A 32 -39.88 2.21 -12.63
CA PHE A 32 -39.16 1.33 -11.72
C PHE A 32 -37.65 1.30 -12.02
N GLY A 33 -37.28 1.23 -13.30
CA GLY A 33 -35.88 1.30 -13.70
C GLY A 33 -35.22 2.63 -13.31
N ILE A 34 -35.95 3.75 -13.47
CA ILE A 34 -35.48 5.08 -13.07
C ILE A 34 -35.28 5.19 -11.56
N THR A 35 -36.23 4.73 -10.73
CA THR A 35 -36.09 4.82 -9.26
C THR A 35 -34.94 3.99 -8.74
N VAL A 36 -34.77 2.76 -9.25
CA VAL A 36 -33.64 1.89 -8.88
C VAL A 36 -32.32 2.49 -9.35
N GLY A 37 -32.27 3.07 -10.55
CA GLY A 37 -31.09 3.76 -11.07
C GLY A 37 -30.71 4.98 -10.24
N LEU A 38 -31.67 5.84 -9.87
CA LEU A 38 -31.45 7.02 -9.03
C LEU A 38 -30.96 6.65 -7.63
N LEU A 39 -31.53 5.60 -7.03
CA LEU A 39 -31.06 5.07 -5.75
C LEU A 39 -29.61 4.54 -5.88
N GLY A 40 -29.30 3.85 -6.98
CA GLY A 40 -27.94 3.41 -7.28
C GLY A 40 -26.94 4.54 -7.39
N ILE A 41 -27.30 5.65 -8.05
CA ILE A 41 -26.47 6.87 -8.11
C ILE A 41 -26.24 7.43 -6.71
N GLY A 42 -27.28 7.49 -5.87
CA GLY A 42 -27.16 7.95 -4.48
C GLY A 42 -26.18 7.10 -3.66
N LEU A 43 -26.31 5.78 -3.73
CA LEU A 43 -25.39 4.84 -3.07
C LEU A 43 -23.95 4.98 -3.58
N PHE A 44 -23.79 5.18 -4.87
CA PHE A 44 -22.47 5.32 -5.50
C PHE A 44 -21.77 6.61 -5.08
N LEU A 45 -22.50 7.75 -5.08
CA LEU A 45 -21.98 9.03 -4.60
C LEU A 45 -21.64 9.00 -3.11
N TRP A 46 -22.47 8.33 -2.29
CA TRP A 46 -22.16 8.12 -0.88
C TRP A 46 -20.92 7.24 -0.70
N GLY A 47 -20.80 6.16 -1.47
CA GLY A 47 -19.60 5.32 -1.49
C GLY A 47 -18.33 6.12 -1.81
N PHE A 48 -18.41 7.06 -2.76
CA PHE A 48 -17.29 7.96 -3.07
C PHE A 48 -16.96 8.96 -1.95
N SER A 49 -17.97 9.49 -1.26
CA SER A 49 -17.79 10.38 -0.12
C SER A 49 -17.33 9.64 1.15
N ALA A 50 -17.44 8.32 1.21
CA ALA A 50 -16.96 7.53 2.33
C ALA A 50 -15.43 7.52 2.31
N LYS A 51 -14.83 7.85 3.46
CA LYS A 51 -13.37 7.76 3.64
C LYS A 51 -12.92 6.33 3.41
N LEU A 52 -11.74 6.15 2.82
CA LEU A 52 -11.07 4.85 2.83
C LEU A 52 -10.70 4.57 4.28
N ASP A 53 -11.28 3.50 4.84
CA ASP A 53 -10.66 2.74 5.94
C ASP A 53 -9.51 1.90 5.34
N GLU A 54 -8.71 2.47 4.44
CA GLU A 54 -7.34 1.98 4.34
C GLU A 54 -6.79 2.21 5.74
N SER A 55 -6.20 1.18 6.34
CA SER A 55 -5.46 1.34 7.59
C SER A 55 -4.35 2.34 7.30
N GLU A 56 -4.67 3.62 7.41
CA GLU A 56 -3.72 4.71 7.46
C GLU A 56 -2.87 4.34 8.66
N TRP A 57 -1.66 3.86 8.36
CA TRP A 57 -0.68 3.61 9.40
C TRP A 57 -0.61 4.89 10.21
N THR A 58 -0.89 4.80 11.49
CA THR A 58 -0.75 5.95 12.37
C THR A 58 0.71 6.41 12.32
N GLN A 59 0.97 7.70 12.52
CA GLN A 59 2.35 8.19 12.52
C GLN A 59 3.24 7.39 13.50
N GLY A 60 2.69 7.00 14.65
CA GLY A 60 3.38 6.13 15.60
C GLY A 60 3.69 4.72 15.09
N GLU A 61 2.80 4.12 14.29
CA GLU A 61 3.07 2.83 13.64
C GLU A 61 4.14 2.94 12.55
N ILE A 62 4.17 4.06 11.81
CA ILE A 62 5.21 4.35 10.82
C ILE A 62 6.56 4.52 11.52
N ASP A 63 6.60 5.34 12.58
CA ASP A 63 7.82 5.63 13.33
C ASP A 63 8.37 4.38 14.04
N ALA A 64 7.47 3.52 14.54
CA ALA A 64 7.83 2.25 15.20
C ALA A 64 8.11 1.12 14.21
N TRP A 65 7.87 1.30 12.91
CA TRP A 65 8.08 0.24 11.95
C TRP A 65 9.57 -0.12 11.86
N ARG A 66 9.88 -1.41 11.94
CA ARG A 66 11.21 -1.97 11.74
C ARG A 66 11.12 -3.25 10.90
N PRO A 67 12.07 -3.49 9.98
CA PRO A 67 12.09 -4.73 9.22
C PRO A 67 12.32 -5.92 10.14
N LYS A 68 11.73 -7.07 9.80
CA LYS A 68 11.99 -8.31 10.52
C LYS A 68 13.41 -8.79 10.24
N ALA A 69 14.17 -9.04 11.31
CA ALA A 69 15.42 -9.77 11.22
C ALA A 69 15.15 -11.15 10.60
N THR A 70 15.77 -11.40 9.45
CA THR A 70 15.67 -12.66 8.73
C THR A 70 17.08 -13.13 8.42
N ILE A 71 17.28 -14.45 8.38
CA ILE A 71 18.55 -15.01 7.95
C ILE A 71 18.58 -14.89 6.43
N LEU A 72 19.65 -14.32 5.90
CA LEU A 72 19.89 -14.23 4.46
C LEU A 72 20.81 -15.38 4.09
N ASP A 73 20.33 -16.29 3.24
CA ASP A 73 21.15 -17.40 2.74
C ASP A 73 22.30 -16.86 1.88
N GLU A 74 23.48 -17.48 2.01
CA GLU A 74 24.65 -17.06 1.24
C GLU A 74 24.56 -17.47 -0.23
N ALA A 75 24.78 -16.53 -1.14
CA ALA A 75 24.72 -16.74 -2.59
C ALA A 75 26.06 -16.37 -3.27
N GLY A 76 27.17 -16.93 -2.77
CA GLY A 76 28.52 -16.70 -3.32
C GLY A 76 29.10 -15.28 -3.12
N ARG A 77 28.33 -14.38 -2.52
CA ARG A 77 28.71 -13.05 -2.04
C ARG A 77 27.92 -12.74 -0.76
N VAL A 78 28.41 -11.79 0.03
CA VAL A 78 27.68 -11.34 1.23
C VAL A 78 26.39 -10.68 0.79
N MET A 79 25.28 -11.27 1.20
CA MET A 79 23.94 -10.74 0.92
C MET A 79 23.60 -9.64 1.94
N TYR A 80 22.76 -8.70 1.52
CA TYR A 80 22.25 -7.65 2.39
C TYR A 80 20.87 -7.22 1.92
N ARG A 81 20.05 -6.72 2.85
CA ARG A 81 18.74 -6.13 2.57
C ARG A 81 18.76 -4.67 2.99
N VAL A 82 18.23 -3.81 2.13
CA VAL A 82 18.09 -2.37 2.39
C VAL A 82 16.63 -2.01 2.26
N ASP A 83 16.01 -1.53 3.33
CA ASP A 83 14.64 -1.01 3.31
C ASP A 83 14.68 0.48 3.69
N THR A 84 14.15 1.33 2.81
CA THR A 84 14.05 2.78 3.05
C THR A 84 12.59 3.18 3.15
N THR A 85 12.21 3.93 4.19
CA THR A 85 10.85 4.47 4.31
C THR A 85 10.59 5.51 3.22
N LEU A 86 9.39 5.46 2.63
CA LEU A 86 8.98 6.38 1.57
C LEU A 86 8.53 7.74 2.13
N TYR A 87 7.90 7.71 3.32
CA TYR A 87 7.36 8.88 4.01
C TYR A 87 8.33 9.41 5.06
N GLU A 88 8.12 10.65 5.49
CA GLU A 88 8.88 11.27 6.57
C GLU A 88 8.49 10.66 7.93
N PRO A 89 9.47 10.43 8.83
CA PRO A 89 10.91 10.60 8.63
C PRO A 89 11.50 9.52 7.71
N LYS A 90 12.31 9.95 6.72
CA LYS A 90 13.04 9.02 5.85
C LYS A 90 14.11 8.31 6.67
N MET A 91 14.03 6.99 6.73
CA MET A 91 14.92 6.12 7.48
C MET A 91 15.28 4.93 6.60
N THR A 92 16.56 4.60 6.54
CA THR A 92 17.08 3.43 5.86
C THR A 92 17.55 2.40 6.88
N THR A 93 17.07 1.18 6.75
CA THR A 93 17.48 0.04 7.57
C THR A 93 18.28 -0.92 6.72
N VAL A 94 19.40 -1.41 7.26
CA VAL A 94 20.34 -2.27 6.55
C VAL A 94 20.57 -3.54 7.34
N LEU A 95 20.15 -4.68 6.78
CA LEU A 95 20.41 -6.00 7.33
C LEU A 95 21.64 -6.62 6.65
N CYS A 96 22.69 -6.85 7.44
CA CYS A 96 23.87 -7.59 7.01
C CYS A 96 23.58 -9.09 7.01
N GLY A 97 23.74 -9.77 5.87
CA GLY A 97 23.54 -11.21 5.77
C GLY A 97 24.62 -12.06 6.44
N SER A 98 25.82 -11.50 6.65
CA SER A 98 26.94 -12.25 7.28
C SER A 98 26.81 -12.33 8.81
N CYS A 99 26.39 -11.25 9.48
CA CYS A 99 26.34 -11.18 10.94
C CYS A 99 24.94 -10.94 11.53
N SER A 100 23.92 -10.88 10.67
CA SER A 100 22.51 -10.62 11.00
C SER A 100 22.27 -9.33 11.79
N HIS A 101 23.16 -8.35 11.66
CA HIS A 101 23.01 -7.05 12.30
C HIS A 101 22.12 -6.14 11.44
N ILE A 102 21.23 -5.41 12.11
CA ILE A 102 20.41 -4.36 11.50
C ILE A 102 20.97 -3.02 11.96
N SER A 103 21.36 -2.18 11.01
CA SER A 103 21.77 -0.80 11.25
C SER A 103 20.68 0.15 10.74
N GLU A 104 20.51 1.28 11.42
CA GLU A 104 19.56 2.34 11.07
C GLU A 104 20.34 3.59 10.65
N VAL A 105 20.02 4.10 9.46
CA VAL A 105 20.65 5.30 8.87
C VAL A 105 19.54 6.30 8.60
N GLU A 106 19.70 7.53 9.08
CA GLU A 106 18.77 8.62 8.77
C GLU A 106 18.86 9.01 7.29
N GLY A 107 17.71 9.22 6.66
CA GLY A 107 17.59 9.62 5.26
C GLY A 107 17.47 8.45 4.27
N GLY A 108 17.86 8.74 3.03
CA GLY A 108 17.78 7.79 1.92
C GLY A 108 18.89 6.74 1.95
N ARG A 109 18.84 5.82 0.97
CA ARG A 109 19.88 4.81 0.80
C ARG A 109 21.24 5.46 0.54
N PRO A 110 22.28 5.19 1.36
CA PRO A 110 23.60 5.77 1.16
C PRO A 110 24.31 5.16 -0.06
N ASN A 111 25.26 5.89 -0.63
CA ASN A 111 26.03 5.46 -1.80
C ASN A 111 26.92 4.26 -1.50
N SER A 112 27.51 4.21 -0.31
CA SER A 112 28.26 3.05 0.20
C SER A 112 27.82 2.73 1.61
N PHE A 113 28.03 1.49 2.03
CA PHE A 113 27.71 1.08 3.39
C PHE A 113 28.57 -0.11 3.84
N GLU A 114 29.16 0.04 5.02
CA GLU A 114 29.92 -0.97 5.73
C GLU A 114 29.15 -1.37 7.00
N CYS A 115 29.09 -2.68 7.29
CA CYS A 115 28.38 -3.13 8.48
C CYS A 115 29.14 -2.76 9.76
N GLU A 116 28.51 -1.99 10.64
CA GLU A 116 29.08 -1.52 11.92
C GLU A 116 29.54 -2.65 12.86
N LYS A 117 28.98 -3.86 12.72
CA LYS A 117 29.27 -5.00 13.59
C LYS A 117 30.42 -5.87 13.08
N CYS A 118 30.51 -6.12 11.78
CA CYS A 118 31.50 -7.05 11.21
C CYS A 118 32.52 -6.38 10.26
N GLY A 119 32.37 -5.09 9.96
CA GLY A 119 33.29 -4.34 9.10
C GLY A 119 33.28 -4.77 7.64
N ILE A 120 32.28 -5.55 7.21
CA ILE A 120 32.18 -5.99 5.82
C ILE A 120 31.54 -4.87 5.00
N LEU A 121 32.21 -4.48 3.92
CA LEU A 121 31.65 -3.61 2.90
C LEU A 121 30.50 -4.34 2.19
N LEU A 122 29.28 -3.82 2.33
CA LEU A 122 28.08 -4.43 1.74
C LEU A 122 27.87 -3.92 0.31
N TRP A 123 28.01 -2.62 0.09
CA TRP A 123 27.99 -2.03 -1.24
C TRP A 123 28.77 -0.73 -1.29
N GLU A 124 29.15 -0.37 -2.50
CA GLU A 124 29.68 0.93 -2.87
C GLU A 124 29.15 1.24 -4.28
N LYS A 125 28.47 2.37 -4.42
CA LYS A 125 28.05 2.86 -5.72
C LYS A 125 29.29 3.45 -6.38
N LEU A 126 29.82 2.74 -7.38
CA LEU A 126 30.84 3.31 -8.26
C LEU A 126 30.21 4.54 -8.94
N GLU A 127 30.87 5.69 -8.86
CA GLU A 127 30.43 6.90 -9.58
C GLU A 127 30.28 6.54 -11.07
N GLU A 128 29.10 6.83 -11.63
CA GLU A 128 28.88 6.76 -13.07
C GLU A 128 29.67 7.92 -13.71
N GLU A 129 30.79 7.61 -14.39
CA GLU A 129 31.44 8.53 -15.34
C GLU A 129 30.51 8.89 -16.51
#